data_AF-A0A9P1H3I1-F1
#
_entry.id   AF-A0A9P1H3I1-F1
#
_cell.length_a   1.000
_cell.length_b   1.000
_cell.length_c   1.000
_cell.angle_alpha   90.00
_cell.angle_beta   90.00
_cell.angle_gamma   90.00
#
_symmetry.space_group_name_H-M   'P 1'
#
loop_
_entity.id
_entity.type
_entity.pdbx_description
1 polymer ?
#
loop_
_entity_poly.entity_id
_entity_poly.type
_entity_poly.pdbx_seq_one_letter_code
_entity_poly.pdbx_strand_id
1 'polypeptide(L)'
;MLDKSHCRFDPFAPSSEYADFYAQPSQAGDHHDDNDDGRQLARADGTFTLSSGKILASRSAPPPRPPRLTRSQKQEAPAESGPTTATTTDDDDDHVSTTGALTKAERREVALSSRMAALSVSDRHAIAHLPASEQRATMQRRDRALQRARRADRRMASRVEVMGNKTLMQHYRASGTERPNG
;
A
#
# COMPACT_ATOMS: atom_id res chain seq x y z
N MET A 1 -9.47 -2.25 47.70
CA MET A 1 -8.54 -2.04 46.57
C MET A 1 -9.23 -1.62 45.26
N LEU A 2 -10.57 -1.56 45.17
CA LEU A 2 -11.27 -1.18 43.92
C LEU A 2 -11.83 0.26 43.90
N ASP A 3 -11.92 0.93 45.05
CA ASP A 3 -12.63 2.24 45.15
C ASP A 3 -11.74 3.48 44.99
N LYS A 4 -10.42 3.32 45.06
CA LYS A 4 -9.46 4.30 44.55
C LYS A 4 -8.46 3.52 43.74
N SER A 5 -8.21 3.93 42.50
CA SER A 5 -7.35 3.30 41.49
C SER A 5 -5.87 3.18 41.91
N HIS A 6 -5.61 2.40 42.96
CA HIS A 6 -4.29 2.10 43.53
C HIS A 6 -3.73 0.78 42.99
N CYS A 7 -4.38 0.17 41.99
CA CYS A 7 -3.90 -1.05 41.33
C CYS A 7 -2.90 -0.75 40.19
N ARG A 8 -2.59 0.52 39.90
CA ARG A 8 -1.56 0.88 38.91
C ARG A 8 -0.19 0.87 39.60
N PHE A 9 0.63 -0.08 39.22
CA PHE A 9 2.02 -0.19 39.65
C PHE A 9 2.94 0.41 38.57
N ASP A 10 3.90 1.24 38.98
CA ASP A 10 4.90 1.82 38.07
C ASP A 10 6.28 1.19 38.37
N PRO A 11 6.71 0.19 37.57
CA PRO A 11 7.97 -0.50 37.79
C PRO A 11 9.20 0.39 37.60
N PHE A 12 9.06 1.55 36.93
CA PHE A 12 10.18 2.44 36.59
C PHE A 12 10.26 3.68 37.49
N ALA A 13 9.41 3.75 38.53
CA ALA A 13 9.54 4.82 39.52
C ALA A 13 10.89 4.69 40.25
N PRO A 14 11.61 5.80 40.49
CA PRO A 14 12.95 5.77 41.11
C PRO A 14 12.95 5.23 42.55
N SER A 15 11.79 5.17 43.20
CA SER A 15 11.59 4.56 44.52
C SER A 15 10.96 3.15 44.45
N SER A 16 10.88 2.54 43.27
CA SER A 16 10.29 1.22 43.08
C SER A 16 11.28 0.15 43.50
N GLU A 17 10.90 -0.66 44.49
CA GLU A 17 11.67 -1.83 44.94
C GLU A 17 11.81 -2.90 43.85
N TYR A 18 11.06 -2.78 42.75
CA TYR A 18 11.06 -3.76 41.67
C TYR A 18 11.89 -3.36 40.46
N ALA A 19 12.58 -2.20 40.49
CA ALA A 19 13.40 -1.72 39.37
C ALA A 19 14.47 -2.75 38.97
N ASP A 20 15.09 -3.42 39.95
CA ASP A 20 16.14 -4.42 39.73
C ASP A 20 15.69 -5.65 38.94
N PHE A 21 14.39 -5.99 38.97
CA PHE A 21 13.86 -7.12 38.20
C PHE A 21 13.70 -6.79 36.71
N TYR A 22 13.59 -5.51 36.36
CA TYR A 22 13.42 -5.03 34.98
C TYR A 22 14.66 -4.35 34.43
N ALA A 23 15.68 -4.12 35.26
CA ALA A 23 17.00 -3.71 34.81
C ALA A 23 17.55 -4.79 33.86
N GLN A 24 17.63 -4.47 32.58
CA GLN A 24 18.31 -5.35 31.64
C GLN A 24 19.78 -5.40 32.04
N PRO A 25 20.38 -6.60 32.23
CA PRO A 25 21.82 -6.69 32.43
C PRO A 25 22.45 -6.18 31.14
N SER A 26 23.01 -4.98 31.18
CA SER A 26 23.84 -4.49 30.10
C SER A 26 24.95 -5.51 29.89
N GLN A 27 25.09 -5.98 28.65
CA GLN A 27 26.37 -6.51 28.20
C GLN A 27 27.43 -5.49 28.63
N ALA A 28 28.43 -5.98 29.36
CA ALA A 28 29.46 -5.18 30.00
C ALA A 28 30.00 -4.10 29.06
N GLY A 29 29.91 -2.85 29.51
CA GLY A 29 30.64 -1.72 28.96
C GLY A 29 29.95 -1.03 27.79
N ASP A 30 29.00 -0.15 28.09
CA ASP A 30 29.09 1.19 27.51
C ASP A 30 28.43 2.18 28.47
N HIS A 31 29.28 2.89 29.20
CA HIS A 31 28.88 4.03 30.01
C HIS A 31 28.88 5.23 29.07
N HIS A 32 27.90 5.33 28.17
CA HIS A 32 27.68 6.57 27.47
C HIS A 32 26.81 7.46 28.34
N ASP A 33 27.48 8.29 29.14
CA ASP A 33 26.98 9.61 29.47
C ASP A 33 26.69 10.35 28.16
N ASP A 34 25.50 10.14 27.59
CA ASP A 34 24.98 10.93 26.47
C ASP A 34 23.99 11.96 27.02
N ASN A 35 24.49 12.85 27.87
CA ASN A 35 24.13 14.24 27.75
C ASN A 35 25.00 14.86 26.65
N ASP A 36 24.84 14.42 25.40
CA ASP A 36 25.15 15.30 24.28
C ASP A 36 24.41 14.86 23.02
N ASP A 37 23.94 15.86 22.28
CA ASP A 37 23.52 15.75 20.90
C ASP A 37 22.26 14.94 20.54
N GLY A 38 21.12 15.48 20.98
CA GLY A 38 19.91 15.58 20.15
C GLY A 38 20.10 16.35 18.82
N ARG A 39 21.30 16.28 18.22
CA ARG A 39 21.78 17.15 17.15
C ARG A 39 22.08 16.45 15.82
N GLN A 40 21.89 15.14 15.69
CA GLN A 40 22.17 14.47 14.41
C GLN A 40 21.08 13.58 13.80
N LEU A 41 19.84 13.67 14.29
CA LEU A 41 18.71 13.00 13.63
C LEU A 41 17.54 13.93 13.30
N ALA A 42 17.53 15.13 13.88
CA ALA A 42 16.66 16.20 13.44
C ALA A 42 17.35 16.93 12.29
N ARG A 43 17.06 16.52 11.05
CA ARG A 43 17.35 17.38 9.90
C ARG A 43 16.62 18.71 10.15
N ALA A 44 17.26 19.85 9.85
CA ALA A 44 16.70 21.19 10.07
C ALA A 44 15.29 21.39 9.46
N ASP A 45 14.90 20.49 8.56
CA ASP A 45 13.61 20.41 7.86
C ASP A 45 12.47 19.78 8.70
N GLY A 46 12.70 19.46 9.99
CA GLY A 46 11.66 18.92 10.88
C GLY A 46 11.26 17.48 10.57
N THR A 47 12.17 16.69 9.97
CA THR A 47 11.96 15.28 9.64
C THR A 47 13.02 14.41 10.32
N PHE A 48 12.63 13.20 10.73
CA PHE A 48 13.47 12.22 11.42
C PHE A 48 13.37 10.86 10.72
N THR A 49 14.50 10.19 10.52
CA THR A 49 14.57 8.85 9.93
C THR A 49 14.69 7.78 11.01
N LEU A 50 13.74 6.86 11.08
CA LEU A 50 13.83 5.69 11.93
C LEU A 50 14.90 4.71 11.40
N SER A 51 15.49 3.90 12.27
CA SER A 51 16.37 2.77 11.90
C SER A 51 15.68 1.74 10.98
N SER A 52 14.35 1.73 10.95
CA SER A 52 13.54 0.97 9.99
C SER A 52 13.54 1.56 8.57
N GLY A 53 14.27 2.66 8.32
CA GLY A 53 14.32 3.37 7.04
C GLY A 53 13.11 4.29 6.79
N LYS A 54 12.15 4.37 7.72
CA LYS A 54 10.96 5.21 7.59
C LYS A 54 11.25 6.65 7.97
N ILE A 55 10.74 7.59 7.18
CA ILE A 55 10.86 9.03 7.46
C ILE A 55 9.58 9.51 8.15
N LEU A 56 9.72 10.11 9.33
CA LEU A 56 8.65 10.74 10.10
C LEU A 56 8.79 12.27 10.04
N ALA A 57 7.66 12.98 9.94
CA ALA A 57 7.62 14.44 10.02
C ALA A 57 7.17 14.88 11.43
N SER A 58 7.76 15.98 11.92
CA SER A 58 7.33 16.64 13.14
C SER A 58 5.89 17.14 13.03
N ARG A 59 5.16 17.16 14.14
CA ARG A 59 3.79 17.72 14.20
C ARG A 59 3.74 19.22 13.88
N SER A 60 4.85 19.92 14.07
CA SER A 60 5.00 21.34 13.71
C SER A 60 5.36 21.57 12.24
N ALA A 61 5.67 20.51 11.48
CA ALA A 61 5.99 20.62 10.07
C ALA A 61 4.74 20.96 9.24
N PRO A 62 4.86 21.77 8.18
CA PRO A 62 3.77 22.04 7.26
C PRO A 62 3.19 20.73 6.70
N PRO A 63 1.85 20.64 6.49
CA PRO A 63 1.26 19.42 5.96
C PRO A 63 1.90 19.06 4.61
N PRO A 64 2.22 17.78 4.38
CA PRO A 64 2.90 17.36 3.16
C PRO A 64 2.02 17.72 1.96
N ARG A 65 2.58 18.53 1.05
CA ARG A 65 1.91 18.83 -0.21
C ARG A 65 1.79 17.52 -0.99
N PRO A 66 0.63 17.21 -1.58
CA PRO A 66 0.51 16.05 -2.47
C PRO A 66 1.57 16.20 -3.56
N PRO A 67 2.28 15.11 -3.94
CA PRO A 67 3.34 15.18 -4.92
C PRO A 67 2.79 15.77 -6.22
N ARG A 68 3.18 17.02 -6.53
CA ARG A 68 3.03 17.55 -7.87
C ARG A 68 3.99 16.75 -8.73
N LEU A 69 3.48 15.99 -9.67
CA LEU A 69 4.25 15.35 -10.73
C LEU A 69 4.90 16.45 -11.60
N THR A 70 6.00 17.03 -11.13
CA THR A 70 6.89 17.85 -11.95
C THR A 70 7.83 16.92 -12.67
N ARG A 71 7.40 16.50 -13.85
CA ARG A 71 8.23 15.90 -14.89
C ARG A 71 9.26 16.95 -15.33
N SER A 72 10.45 16.95 -14.72
CA SER A 72 11.75 17.28 -15.33
C SER A 72 12.77 17.71 -14.28
N GLN A 73 13.59 16.78 -13.79
CA GLN A 73 15.00 17.07 -13.55
C GLN A 73 15.82 15.87 -14.03
N LYS A 74 16.48 16.12 -15.17
CA LYS A 74 17.46 15.29 -15.82
C LYS A 74 18.81 15.78 -15.30
N GLN A 75 19.52 14.94 -14.56
CA GLN A 75 20.94 15.02 -14.18
C GLN A 75 21.15 13.88 -13.18
N GLU A 76 22.11 12.98 -13.22
CA GLU A 76 23.19 12.62 -14.13
C GLU A 76 23.62 11.25 -13.55
N ALA A 77 23.84 10.22 -14.37
CA ALA A 77 24.37 8.94 -13.87
C ALA A 77 25.84 9.10 -13.46
N PRO A 78 26.41 8.14 -12.69
CA PRO A 78 27.09 7.05 -13.40
C PRO A 78 26.77 5.65 -12.86
N ALA A 79 27.11 4.69 -13.71
CA ALA A 79 26.80 3.28 -13.72
C ALA A 79 27.35 2.48 -12.53
N GLU A 80 26.69 1.35 -12.24
CA GLU A 80 27.35 0.06 -11.97
C GLU A 80 26.37 -1.10 -12.17
N SER A 81 26.93 -2.28 -12.47
CA SER A 81 26.34 -3.31 -13.32
C SER A 81 25.91 -4.57 -12.56
N GLY A 82 24.60 -4.91 -12.64
CA GLY A 82 23.99 -6.27 -12.60
C GLY A 82 24.15 -7.17 -11.34
N PRO A 83 23.54 -8.39 -11.32
CA PRO A 83 22.41 -8.91 -12.06
C PRO A 83 21.23 -9.40 -11.16
N THR A 84 20.18 -9.82 -11.85
CA THR A 84 18.82 -10.21 -11.47
C THR A 84 18.68 -11.45 -10.56
N THR A 85 17.70 -11.41 -9.65
CA THR A 85 16.85 -12.57 -9.33
C THR A 85 15.40 -12.11 -9.09
N ALA A 86 14.47 -12.96 -9.52
CA ALA A 86 13.12 -12.61 -9.99
C ALA A 86 12.01 -12.64 -8.92
N THR A 87 10.77 -12.48 -9.42
CA THR A 87 9.43 -12.62 -8.79
C THR A 87 8.98 -11.36 -8.03
N THR A 88 7.90 -10.65 -8.38
CA THR A 88 6.57 -11.06 -8.84
C THR A 88 5.92 -10.00 -9.73
N THR A 89 5.17 -10.50 -10.72
CA THR A 89 4.32 -9.80 -11.70
C THR A 89 3.18 -8.98 -11.07
N ASP A 90 3.07 -7.71 -11.44
CA ASP A 90 1.81 -6.99 -11.57
C ASP A 90 1.91 -6.11 -12.83
N ASP A 91 0.86 -6.12 -13.65
CA ASP A 91 0.73 -5.51 -14.98
C ASP A 91 1.11 -4.01 -15.04
N ASP A 92 2.39 -3.71 -15.28
CA ASP A 92 2.83 -2.50 -15.96
C ASP A 92 3.12 -2.87 -17.42
N ASP A 93 2.14 -2.59 -18.29
CA ASP A 93 2.25 -2.67 -19.74
C ASP A 93 3.14 -1.51 -20.23
N ASP A 94 4.43 -1.61 -19.90
CA ASP A 94 5.50 -0.74 -20.38
C ASP A 94 6.35 -1.53 -21.39
N HIS A 95 5.70 -2.00 -22.47
CA HIS A 95 6.39 -2.57 -23.61
C HIS A 95 6.51 -1.54 -24.74
N VAL A 96 7.55 -0.71 -24.61
CA VAL A 96 8.46 -0.28 -25.68
C VAL A 96 7.85 -0.06 -27.07
N SER A 97 7.69 1.21 -27.42
CA SER A 97 7.90 1.69 -28.80
C SER A 97 8.82 2.89 -28.76
N THR A 98 10.09 2.63 -29.02
CA THR A 98 11.17 3.61 -29.20
C THR A 98 10.97 4.41 -30.50
N THR A 99 10.00 5.32 -30.54
CA THR A 99 9.89 6.32 -31.62
C THR A 99 9.17 7.57 -31.13
N GLY A 100 9.90 8.61 -30.77
CA GLY A 100 9.35 9.95 -30.52
C GLY A 100 8.57 10.12 -29.22
N ALA A 101 8.73 11.28 -28.58
CA ALA A 101 7.93 11.62 -27.40
C ALA A 101 6.48 11.90 -27.82
N LEU A 102 5.65 10.86 -27.87
CA LEU A 102 4.22 10.99 -28.21
C LEU A 102 3.58 12.07 -27.33
N THR A 103 2.84 12.96 -27.97
CA THR A 103 2.12 14.02 -27.25
C THR A 103 1.03 13.42 -26.35
N LYS A 104 0.54 14.17 -25.36
CA LYS A 104 -0.54 13.68 -24.48
C LYS A 104 -1.81 13.31 -25.26
N ALA A 105 -2.07 13.96 -26.39
CA ALA A 105 -3.21 13.66 -27.25
C ALA A 105 -3.01 12.32 -27.96
N GLU A 106 -1.83 12.12 -28.54
CA GLU A 106 -1.44 10.91 -29.27
C GLU A 106 -1.43 9.67 -28.36
N ARG A 107 -0.92 9.79 -27.13
CA ARG A 107 -1.01 8.69 -26.14
C ARG A 107 -2.44 8.25 -25.87
N ARG A 108 -3.39 9.19 -25.84
CA ARG A 108 -4.82 8.87 -25.62
C ARG A 108 -5.43 8.18 -26.83
N GLU A 109 -4.96 8.49 -28.03
CA GLU A 109 -5.39 7.86 -29.27
C GLU A 109 -4.84 6.44 -29.40
N VAL A 110 -3.56 6.23 -29.07
CA VAL A 110 -2.95 4.89 -28.98
C VAL A 110 -3.65 4.03 -27.93
N ALA A 111 -3.98 4.60 -26.76
CA ALA A 111 -4.75 3.89 -25.75
C ALA A 111 -6.17 3.53 -26.26
N LEU A 112 -6.81 4.40 -27.05
CA LEU A 112 -8.11 4.12 -27.65
C LEU A 112 -7.99 2.99 -28.68
N SER A 113 -7.00 3.05 -29.58
CA SER A 113 -6.80 2.04 -30.61
C SER A 113 -6.47 0.68 -30.02
N SER A 114 -5.63 0.62 -28.98
CA SER A 114 -5.34 -0.60 -28.21
C SER A 114 -6.62 -1.18 -27.59
N ARG A 115 -7.43 -0.34 -26.93
CA ARG A 115 -8.70 -0.81 -26.35
C ARG A 115 -9.69 -1.27 -27.41
N MET A 116 -9.74 -0.62 -28.58
CA MET A 116 -10.58 -1.04 -29.70
C MET A 116 -10.10 -2.37 -30.27
N ALA A 117 -8.78 -2.61 -30.35
CA ALA A 117 -8.21 -3.87 -30.81
C ALA A 117 -8.56 -5.06 -29.90
N ALA A 118 -8.71 -4.83 -28.59
CA ALA A 118 -9.16 -5.84 -27.64
C ALA A 118 -10.65 -6.21 -27.78
N LEU A 119 -11.45 -5.42 -28.52
CA LEU A 119 -12.84 -5.73 -28.78
C LEU A 119 -13.00 -6.75 -29.92
N SER A 120 -14.13 -7.46 -29.91
CA SER A 120 -14.49 -8.37 -31.01
C SER A 120 -14.55 -7.61 -32.34
N VAL A 121 -14.33 -8.31 -33.45
CA VAL A 121 -14.50 -7.71 -34.80
C VAL A 121 -15.90 -7.13 -34.96
N SER A 122 -16.90 -7.76 -34.34
CA SER A 122 -18.28 -7.27 -34.32
C SER A 122 -18.40 -5.92 -33.61
N ASP A 123 -17.88 -5.84 -32.39
CA ASP A 123 -17.99 -4.64 -31.58
C ASP A 123 -17.20 -3.48 -32.20
N ARG A 124 -16.06 -3.77 -32.85
CA ARG A 124 -15.26 -2.78 -33.56
C ARG A 124 -16.03 -2.12 -34.70
N HIS A 125 -16.67 -2.89 -35.59
CA HIS A 125 -17.44 -2.29 -36.70
C HIS A 125 -18.66 -1.51 -36.20
N ALA A 126 -19.29 -1.98 -35.11
CA ALA A 126 -20.43 -1.31 -34.50
C ALA A 126 -20.06 0.02 -33.84
N ILE A 127 -18.79 0.23 -33.48
CA ILE A 127 -18.31 1.47 -32.85
C ILE A 127 -17.56 2.38 -33.84
N ALA A 128 -17.00 1.82 -34.91
CA ALA A 128 -16.15 2.54 -35.86
C ALA A 128 -16.82 3.73 -36.55
N HIS A 129 -18.14 3.70 -36.73
CA HIS A 129 -18.90 4.79 -37.37
C HIS A 129 -19.15 5.98 -36.43
N LEU A 130 -18.96 5.81 -35.12
CA LEU A 130 -19.18 6.86 -34.12
C LEU A 130 -17.99 7.82 -34.11
N PRO A 131 -18.19 9.12 -33.77
CA PRO A 131 -17.08 10.04 -33.55
C PRO A 131 -16.24 9.60 -32.35
N ALA A 132 -14.94 9.94 -32.34
CA ALA A 132 -13.99 9.48 -31.32
C ALA A 132 -14.41 9.80 -29.86
N SER A 133 -15.17 10.87 -29.63
CA SER A 133 -15.75 11.19 -28.32
C SER A 133 -16.78 10.14 -27.87
N GLU A 134 -17.67 9.74 -28.78
CA GLU A 134 -18.70 8.73 -28.53
C GLU A 134 -18.10 7.32 -28.44
N GLN A 135 -17.07 7.02 -29.24
CA GLN A 135 -16.31 5.78 -29.09
C GLN A 135 -15.75 5.64 -27.66
N ARG A 136 -15.14 6.70 -27.12
CA ARG A 136 -14.65 6.68 -25.72
C ARG A 136 -15.79 6.54 -24.71
N ALA A 137 -16.89 7.24 -24.92
CA ALA A 137 -18.03 7.22 -24.00
C ALA A 137 -18.71 5.84 -23.95
N THR A 138 -18.90 5.20 -25.11
CA THR A 138 -19.48 3.85 -25.22
C THR A 138 -18.60 2.81 -24.54
N MET A 139 -17.28 2.85 -24.77
CA MET A 139 -16.32 1.99 -24.10
C MET A 139 -16.32 2.20 -22.59
N GLN A 140 -16.29 3.45 -22.13
CA GLN A 140 -16.33 3.76 -20.70
C GLN A 140 -17.62 3.25 -20.04
N ARG A 141 -18.77 3.33 -20.73
CA ARG A 141 -20.04 2.80 -20.23
C ARG A 141 -20.00 1.29 -20.09
N ARG A 142 -19.45 0.59 -21.09
CA ARG A 142 -19.23 -0.87 -21.06
C ARG A 142 -18.33 -1.27 -19.89
N ASP A 143 -17.20 -0.60 -19.71
CA ASP A 143 -16.25 -0.89 -18.63
C ASP A 143 -16.92 -0.72 -17.25
N ARG A 144 -17.69 0.37 -17.07
CA ARG A 144 -18.46 0.58 -15.85
C ARG A 144 -19.50 -0.51 -15.61
N ALA A 145 -20.17 -0.98 -16.67
CA ALA A 145 -21.14 -2.07 -16.56
C ALA A 145 -20.45 -3.39 -16.14
N LEU A 146 -19.32 -3.73 -16.76
CA LEU A 146 -18.52 -4.90 -16.40
C LEU A 146 -17.98 -4.82 -14.97
N GLN A 147 -17.49 -3.65 -14.54
CA GLN A 147 -17.05 -3.45 -13.16
C GLN A 147 -18.20 -3.60 -12.16
N ARG A 148 -19.40 -3.10 -12.47
CA ARG A 148 -20.59 -3.28 -11.63
C ARG A 148 -20.98 -4.75 -11.53
N ALA A 149 -20.98 -5.48 -12.64
CA ALA A 149 -21.25 -6.92 -12.67
C ALA A 149 -20.24 -7.69 -11.80
N ARG A 150 -18.93 -7.48 -12.02
CA ARG A 150 -17.86 -8.11 -11.22
C ARG A 150 -17.99 -7.83 -9.72
N ARG A 151 -18.39 -6.62 -9.33
CA ARG A 151 -18.65 -6.27 -7.92
C ARG A 151 -19.86 -7.01 -7.36
N ALA A 152 -20.93 -7.15 -8.15
CA ALA A 152 -22.10 -7.93 -7.75
C ALA A 152 -21.73 -9.42 -7.59
N ASP A 153 -20.98 -9.98 -8.53
CA ASP A 153 -20.52 -11.38 -8.48
C ASP A 153 -19.68 -11.64 -7.23
N ARG A 154 -18.72 -10.75 -6.93
CA ARG A 154 -17.90 -10.87 -5.71
C ARG A 154 -18.73 -10.82 -4.43
N ARG A 155 -19.74 -9.94 -4.37
CA ARG A 155 -20.65 -9.87 -3.22
C ARG A 155 -21.48 -11.14 -3.05
N MET A 156 -21.94 -11.71 -4.16
CA MET A 156 -22.68 -12.96 -4.14
C MET A 156 -21.78 -14.13 -3.73
N ALA A 157 -20.58 -14.23 -4.32
CA ALA A 157 -19.59 -15.24 -3.96
C ALA A 157 -19.25 -15.17 -2.46
N SER A 158 -18.92 -13.98 -1.93
CA SER A 158 -18.63 -13.83 -0.49
C SER A 158 -19.82 -14.21 0.39
N ARG A 159 -21.06 -13.94 -0.04
CA ARG A 159 -22.26 -14.32 0.71
C ARG A 159 -22.46 -15.83 0.71
N VAL A 160 -22.24 -16.48 -0.43
CA VAL A 160 -22.31 -17.94 -0.55
C VAL A 160 -21.22 -18.59 0.29
N GLU A 161 -19.99 -18.07 0.29
CA GLU A 161 -18.89 -18.57 1.13
C GLU A 161 -19.20 -18.45 2.62
N VAL A 162 -19.69 -17.29 3.08
CA VAL A 162 -20.06 -17.09 4.49
C VAL A 162 -21.18 -18.04 4.92
N MET A 163 -22.19 -18.25 4.06
CA MET A 163 -23.25 -19.21 4.35
C MET A 163 -22.74 -20.65 4.26
N GLY A 164 -21.88 -20.95 3.29
CA GLY A 164 -21.23 -22.24 3.09
C GLY A 164 -20.41 -22.66 4.31
N ASN A 165 -19.65 -21.75 4.91
CA ASN A 165 -18.89 -22.01 6.13
C ASN A 165 -19.79 -22.47 7.29
N LYS A 166 -21.06 -22.05 7.34
CA LYS A 166 -22.02 -22.51 8.35
C LYS A 166 -22.73 -23.80 7.92
N THR A 167 -23.14 -23.89 6.66
CA THR A 167 -23.97 -25.01 6.17
C THR A 167 -23.17 -26.26 5.83
N LEU A 168 -21.91 -26.15 5.41
CA LEU A 168 -21.03 -27.26 5.05
C LEU A 168 -20.29 -27.86 6.26
N MET A 169 -20.24 -27.15 7.39
CA MET A 169 -19.53 -27.60 8.61
C MET A 169 -20.38 -28.47 9.54
N GLN A 170 -21.38 -29.22 9.02
CA GLN A 170 -22.28 -30.04 9.86
C GLN A 170 -21.57 -31.14 10.65
N HIS A 171 -20.45 -31.63 10.15
CA HIS A 171 -19.65 -32.69 10.79
C HIS A 171 -18.31 -32.19 11.30
N TYR A 172 -18.13 -30.86 11.38
CA TYR A 172 -16.91 -30.27 11.88
C TYR A 172 -16.70 -30.66 13.35
N ARG A 173 -15.52 -31.22 13.67
CA ARG A 173 -15.09 -31.54 15.02
C ARG A 173 -13.87 -30.67 15.36
N ALA A 174 -14.02 -29.80 16.35
CA ALA A 174 -12.88 -29.02 16.85
C ALA A 174 -11.87 -29.96 17.52
N SER A 175 -10.58 -29.84 17.20
CA SER A 175 -9.52 -30.71 17.74
C SER A 175 -8.85 -30.17 19.01
N GLY A 176 -9.40 -29.12 19.65
CA GLY A 176 -8.82 -28.47 20.84
C GLY A 176 -9.85 -28.09 21.90
N THR A 177 -9.39 -27.53 23.03
CA THR A 177 -10.21 -27.11 24.19
C THR A 177 -10.98 -25.79 23.99
N GLU A 178 -11.25 -25.41 22.73
CA GLU A 178 -11.90 -24.14 22.43
C GLU A 178 -13.43 -24.26 22.54
N ARG A 179 -14.06 -23.17 22.98
CA ARG A 179 -15.51 -23.07 23.16
C ARG A 179 -16.21 -23.21 21.80
N PRO A 180 -17.33 -23.97 21.70
CA PRO A 180 -18.09 -24.09 20.46
C PRO A 180 -18.59 -22.71 20.03
N ASN A 181 -18.34 -22.38 18.76
CA ASN A 181 -18.66 -21.09 18.14
C ASN A 181 -20.12 -20.67 18.41
N GLY A 182 -20.28 -19.54 19.09
CA GLY A 182 -21.54 -18.79 19.22
C GLY A 182 -21.41 -17.47 18.48
#